data_AF-A0A7C1IC14-F1
#
_entry.id   AF-A0A7C1IC14-F1
#
_cell.length_a   1.000
_cell.length_b   1.000
_cell.length_c   1.000
_cell.angle_alpha   90.00
_cell.angle_beta   90.00
_cell.angle_gamma   90.00
#
_symmetry.space_group_name_H-M   'P 1'
#
loop_
_entity.id
_entity.type
_entity.pdbx_description
1 polymer ?
#
loop_
_entity_poly.entity_id
_entity_poly.type
_entity_poly.pdbx_seq_one_letter_code
_entity_poly.pdbx_strand_id
1 'polypeptide(L)'
;MTIDVTRNPVSVHPFISITFAGGKGQAAVTDLDVTVYLETGEIKKAQLENKVGSEVRIDGSLGSDRVVVVATYTDGTQAKVYDALEEFGKR
;
A
#
# COMPACT_ATOMS: atom_id res chain seq x y z
N MET A 1 -10.70 8.71 2.12
CA MET A 1 -10.36 7.35 2.55
C MET A 1 -8.96 7.37 3.14
N THR A 2 -8.56 6.31 3.81
CA THR A 2 -7.30 6.18 4.52
C THR A 2 -6.68 4.83 4.20
N ILE A 3 -5.39 4.84 3.92
CA ILE A 3 -4.55 3.66 3.75
C ILE A 3 -3.51 3.72 4.88
N ASP A 4 -3.49 2.68 5.69
CA ASP A 4 -2.47 2.51 6.71
C ASP A 4 -1.38 1.61 6.16
N VAL A 5 -0.15 2.09 6.20
CA VAL A 5 1.03 1.33 5.79
C VAL A 5 1.90 1.12 7.01
N THR A 6 2.32 -0.12 7.22
CA THR A 6 3.19 -0.49 8.34
C THR A 6 4.27 -1.41 7.84
N ARG A 7 5.52 -1.14 8.21
CA ARG A 7 6.64 -1.99 7.87
C ARG A 7 7.06 -2.85 9.05
N ASN A 8 7.29 -4.13 8.78
CA ASN A 8 7.83 -5.05 9.77
C ASN A 8 9.32 -4.73 10.02
N PRO A 9 9.75 -4.42 11.26
CA PRO A 9 11.14 -4.10 11.56
C PRO A 9 12.06 -5.34 11.62
N VAL A 10 11.55 -6.55 11.34
CA VAL A 10 12.34 -7.79 11.39
C VAL A 10 13.09 -8.01 10.08
N SER A 11 14.42 -7.98 10.14
CA SER A 11 15.30 -8.05 8.97
C SER A 11 15.38 -9.40 8.28
N VAL A 12 14.97 -10.49 8.94
CA VAL A 12 15.03 -11.85 8.35
C VAL A 12 13.97 -12.02 7.27
N HIS A 13 12.81 -11.38 7.46
CA HIS A 13 11.70 -11.35 6.49
C HIS A 13 11.01 -9.98 6.56
N PRO A 14 11.63 -8.93 5.98
CA PRO A 14 11.04 -7.61 5.94
C PRO A 14 9.80 -7.63 5.04
N PHE A 15 8.69 -7.09 5.52
CA PHE A 15 7.48 -6.94 4.72
C PHE A 15 6.81 -5.61 5.01
N ILE A 16 6.03 -5.15 4.04
CA ILE A 16 5.18 -3.97 4.12
C ILE A 16 3.74 -4.48 4.14
N SER A 17 3.03 -4.14 5.22
CA SER A 17 1.58 -4.31 5.34
C SER A 17 0.90 -3.05 4.83
N ILE A 18 0.00 -3.21 3.86
CA ILE A 18 -0.89 -2.15 3.41
C ILE A 18 -2.32 -2.54 3.78
N THR A 19 -2.97 -1.72 4.60
CA THR A 19 -4.31 -1.99 5.13
C THR A 19 -5.29 -0.91 4.69
N PHE A 20 -6.46 -1.33 4.23
CA PHE A 20 -7.54 -0.40 3.91
C PHE A 20 -8.30 -0.03 5.18
N ALA A 21 -8.05 1.18 5.70
CA ALA A 21 -8.68 1.69 6.92
C ALA A 21 -10.05 2.35 6.65
N GLY A 22 -10.44 2.52 5.39
CA GLY A 22 -11.74 3.05 4.99
C GLY A 22 -11.81 4.59 5.03
N GLY A 23 -12.95 5.16 5.41
CA GLY A 23 -13.18 6.60 5.53
C GLY A 23 -14.02 7.23 4.41
N LYS A 24 -14.11 8.56 4.40
CA LYS A 24 -14.98 9.30 3.46
C LYS A 24 -14.60 9.01 2.01
N GLY A 25 -15.60 8.70 1.18
CA GLY A 25 -15.40 8.36 -0.24
C GLY A 25 -15.13 6.87 -0.52
N GLN A 26 -15.02 6.02 0.51
CA GLN A 26 -14.78 4.57 0.32
C GLN A 26 -15.89 3.87 -0.48
N ALA A 27 -17.14 4.32 -0.35
CA ALA A 27 -18.29 3.68 -1.00
C ALA A 27 -18.26 3.80 -2.53
N ALA A 28 -17.48 4.76 -3.05
CA ALA A 28 -17.29 4.96 -4.47
C ALA A 28 -16.04 4.26 -5.02
N VAL A 29 -15.26 3.54 -4.20
CA VAL A 29 -14.05 2.83 -4.64
C VAL A 29 -14.42 1.46 -5.17
N THR A 30 -13.98 1.14 -6.38
CA THR A 30 -14.15 -0.19 -6.98
C THR A 30 -12.91 -1.05 -6.79
N ASP A 31 -11.72 -0.46 -6.99
CA ASP A 31 -10.44 -1.16 -6.96
C ASP A 31 -9.37 -0.34 -6.25
N LEU A 32 -8.44 -1.05 -5.60
CA LEU A 32 -7.23 -0.50 -5.01
C LEU A 32 -6.02 -1.26 -5.54
N ASP A 33 -5.25 -0.60 -6.39
CA ASP A 33 -4.01 -1.13 -6.95
C ASP A 33 -2.83 -0.67 -6.08
N VAL A 34 -2.11 -1.63 -5.51
CA VAL A 34 -0.90 -1.38 -4.72
C VAL A 34 0.32 -1.64 -5.58
N THR A 35 1.23 -0.67 -5.65
CA THR A 35 2.55 -0.81 -6.27
C THR A 35 3.63 -0.44 -5.27
N VAL A 36 4.57 -1.35 -5.04
CA VAL A 36 5.75 -1.14 -4.19
C VAL A 36 6.98 -1.16 -5.07
N TYR A 37 7.75 -0.08 -5.02
CA TYR A 37 9.06 0.03 -5.65
C TYR A 37 10.11 -0.25 -4.58
N LEU A 38 10.76 -1.40 -4.67
CA LEU A 38 11.81 -1.78 -3.74
C LEU A 38 13.09 -1.00 -4.03
N GLU A 39 13.89 -0.76 -3.00
CA GLU A 39 15.24 -0.17 -3.14
C GLU A 39 16.10 -0.94 -4.16
N THR A 40 15.91 -2.26 -4.23
CA THR A 40 16.61 -3.16 -5.16
C THR A 40 16.29 -2.89 -6.64
N GLY A 41 15.28 -2.06 -6.92
CA GLY A 41 14.75 -1.79 -8.26
C GLY A 41 13.64 -2.75 -8.69
N GLU A 42 13.33 -3.77 -7.89
CA GLU A 42 12.19 -4.66 -8.12
C GLU A 42 10.87 -3.93 -7.88
N ILE A 43 9.87 -4.21 -8.73
CA ILE A 43 8.53 -3.64 -8.61
C ILE A 43 7.57 -4.78 -8.26
N LYS A 44 6.92 -4.65 -7.11
CA LYS A 44 5.88 -5.59 -6.67
C LYS A 44 4.51 -4.93 -6.79
N LYS A 45 3.53 -5.70 -7.24
CA LYS A 45 2.15 -5.24 -7.41
C LYS A 45 1.20 -6.18 -6.71
N ALA A 46 0.14 -5.64 -6.14
CA ALA A 46 -0.94 -6.43 -5.56
C ALA A 46 -2.27 -5.69 -5.63
N GLN A 47 -3.36 -6.47 -5.62
CA GLN A 47 -4.71 -5.94 -5.44
C GLN A 47 -5.01 -5.88 -3.94
N LEU A 48 -5.50 -4.75 -3.46
CA LEU A 48 -6.08 -4.63 -2.13
C LEU A 48 -7.60 -4.60 -2.27
N GLU A 49 -8.31 -5.40 -1.46
CA GLU A 49 -9.76 -5.34 -1.46
C GLU A 49 -10.25 -3.98 -0.94
N ASN A 50 -11.31 -3.44 -1.54
CA ASN A 50 -11.99 -2.22 -1.11
C ASN A 50 -12.86 -2.43 0.15
N LYS A 51 -12.50 -3.39 1.01
CA LYS A 51 -13.22 -3.72 2.24
C LYS A 51 -12.39 -3.32 3.46
N VAL A 52 -13.02 -2.59 4.38
CA VAL A 52 -12.33 -2.08 5.58
C VAL A 52 -11.73 -3.24 6.36
N GLY A 53 -10.45 -3.11 6.71
CA GLY A 53 -9.67 -4.12 7.40
C GLY A 53 -9.00 -5.15 6.49
N SER A 54 -9.25 -5.12 5.17
CA SER A 54 -8.48 -5.92 4.23
C SER A 54 -7.02 -5.44 4.21
N GLU A 55 -6.12 -6.41 4.13
CA GLU A 55 -4.67 -6.22 4.21
C GLU A 55 -3.98 -6.98 3.08
N VAL A 56 -2.93 -6.39 2.53
CA VAL A 56 -1.97 -7.10 1.68
C VAL A 56 -0.58 -6.96 2.26
N ARG A 57 0.18 -8.06 2.22
CA ARG A 57 1.58 -8.10 2.63
C ARG A 57 2.46 -8.32 1.42
N ILE A 58 3.47 -7.48 1.29
CA ILE A 58 4.43 -7.51 0.20
C ILE A 58 5.82 -7.57 0.84
N ASP A 59 6.69 -8.50 0.43
CA ASP A 59 8.04 -8.51 0.97
C ASP A 59 8.77 -7.24 0.56
N GLY A 60 9.34 -6.57 1.55
CA GLY A 60 10.10 -5.34 1.40
C GLY A 60 11.60 -5.58 1.30
N SER A 61 12.36 -4.49 1.20
CA SER A 61 13.82 -4.50 1.32
C SER A 61 14.29 -4.18 2.75
N LEU A 62 15.59 -3.98 2.94
CA LEU A 62 16.16 -3.43 4.18
C LEU A 62 16.50 -1.94 4.06
N GLY A 63 16.24 -1.32 2.90
CA GLY A 63 16.42 0.12 2.68
C GLY A 63 15.09 0.83 2.54
N SER A 64 14.97 1.74 1.59
CA SER A 64 13.78 2.57 1.41
C SER A 64 12.90 2.08 0.26
N ASP A 65 11.66 1.72 0.58
CA ASP A 65 10.70 1.24 -0.42
C ASP A 65 9.62 2.30 -0.63
N ARG A 66 9.30 2.63 -1.89
CA ARG A 66 8.19 3.56 -2.18
C ARG A 66 6.89 2.78 -2.35
N VAL A 67 5.89 3.12 -1.56
CA VAL A 67 4.55 2.51 -1.64
C VAL A 67 3.60 3.50 -2.31
N VAL A 68 2.92 3.04 -3.34
CA VAL A 68 1.92 3.80 -4.08
C VAL A 68 0.62 3.01 -4.10
N VAL A 69 -0.47 3.64 -3.69
CA VAL A 69 -1.83 3.06 -3.80
C VAL A 69 -2.68 3.96 -4.67
N VAL A 70 -3.27 3.38 -5.70
CA VAL A 70 -4.19 4.05 -6.61
C VAL A 70 -5.58 3.47 -6.40
N ALA A 71 -6.55 4.35 -6.15
CA ALA A 71 -7.96 3.98 -6.09
C ALA A 71 -8.61 4.27 -7.44
N THR A 72 -9.35 3.28 -7.96
CA THR A 72 -10.29 3.49 -9.05
C THR A 72 -11.69 3.68 -8.46
N TYR A 73 -12.39 4.71 -8.91
CA TYR A 73 -13.73 5.04 -8.45
C TYR A 73 -14.80 4.59 -9.44
N THR A 74 -16.06 4.53 -8.99
CA THR A 74 -17.22 4.12 -9.79
C THR A 74 -17.48 4.99 -11.01
N ASP A 75 -16.98 6.23 -11.03
CA ASP A 75 -17.06 7.13 -12.19
C ASP A 75 -15.92 6.93 -13.20
N GLY A 76 -15.04 5.95 -12.96
CA GLY A 76 -13.86 5.65 -13.76
C GLY A 76 -12.65 6.53 -13.44
N THR A 77 -12.79 7.50 -12.54
CA THR A 77 -11.66 8.34 -12.11
C THR A 77 -10.66 7.48 -11.35
N GLN A 78 -9.37 7.76 -11.53
CA GLN A 78 -8.30 7.19 -10.74
C GLN A 78 -7.61 8.28 -9.94
N ALA A 79 -7.37 8.03 -8.67
CA ALA A 79 -6.60 8.94 -7.83
C ALA A 79 -5.55 8.18 -7.02
N LYS A 80 -4.39 8.80 -6.86
CA LYS A 80 -3.38 8.32 -5.92
C LYS A 80 -3.83 8.66 -4.51
N VAL A 81 -4.11 7.64 -3.72
CA VAL A 81 -4.64 7.77 -2.36
C VAL A 81 -3.56 7.56 -1.30
N TYR A 82 -2.41 7.00 -1.70
CA TYR A 82 -1.22 6.90 -0.88
C TYR A 82 0.03 6.97 -1.76
N ASP A 83 1.04 7.73 -1.32
CA ASP A 83 2.36 7.86 -1.96
C ASP A 83 3.39 8.28 -0.93
N ALA A 84 4.14 7.31 -0.42
CA ALA A 84 5.19 7.60 0.55
C ALA A 84 6.38 6.69 0.38
N LEU A 85 7.52 7.16 0.89
CA LEU A 85 8.74 6.39 1.02
C LEU A 85 8.77 5.80 2.43
N GLU A 86 8.75 4.48 2.52
CA GLU A 86 8.78 3.72 3.76
C GLU A 86 10.22 3.26 4.04
N GLU A 87 10.86 3.88 5.03
CA GLU A 87 12.23 3.54 5.44
C GLU A 87 12.26 2.35 6.41
N PHE A 88 13.30 1.52 6.31
CA PHE A 88 13.40 0.33 7.16
C PHE A 88 13.89 0.77 8.54
N GLY A 89 13.22 0.31 9.61
CA GLY A 89 13.63 0.61 10.98
C GLY A 89 13.22 1.98 11.52
N LYS A 90 12.46 2.78 10.77
CA LYS A 90 11.73 3.93 11.32
C LYS A 90 10.31 3.49 11.71
N ARG A 91 9.89 3.84 12.94
CA ARG A 91 8.55 3.64 13.49
C ARG A 91 7.75 4.92 13.42
#